data_AF-A0A538NDC4-F1
#
_entry.id   AF-A0A538NDC4-F1
#
_cell.length_a   1.000
_cell.length_b   1.000
_cell.length_c   1.000
_cell.angle_alpha   90.00
_cell.angle_beta   90.00
_cell.angle_gamma   90.00
#
_symmetry.space_group_name_H-M   'P 1'
#
loop_
_entity.id
_entity.type
_entity.pdbx_description
1 polymer ?
#
loop_
_entity_poly.entity_id
_entity_poly.type
_entity_poly.pdbx_seq_one_letter_code
_entity_poly.pdbx_strand_id
1 'polypeptide(L)'
;MLLVHSWHPKIGATVGASGGMFGLVGAAIILSYRDTEFIGEASRLRSWLWLVLFIGLVVSFLPEISMAGHVGGLIGGALPASVMKLRKRA
;
A
#
# COMPACT_ATOMS: atom_id res chain seq x y z
N MET A 1 13.70 22.00 -12.01
CA MET A 1 13.39 20.95 -13.02
C MET A 1 13.30 19.53 -12.45
N LEU A 2 13.40 19.31 -11.12
CA LEU A 2 13.27 17.98 -10.51
C LEU A 2 11.81 17.58 -10.20
N LEU A 3 10.95 18.54 -9.86
CA LEU A 3 9.53 18.27 -9.53
C LEU A 3 8.69 17.74 -10.69
N VAL A 4 9.00 18.12 -11.93
CA VAL A 4 8.19 17.75 -13.10
C VAL A 4 8.51 16.33 -13.58
N HIS A 5 9.70 15.81 -13.27
CA HIS A 5 10.07 14.44 -13.62
C HIS A 5 9.36 13.40 -12.73
N SER A 6 9.16 13.72 -11.44
CA SER A 6 8.49 12.82 -10.48
C SER A 6 7.00 12.58 -10.77
N TRP A 7 6.40 13.41 -11.63
CA TRP A 7 4.95 13.39 -11.91
C TRP A 7 4.58 12.94 -13.33
N HIS A 8 5.53 12.82 -14.26
CA HIS A 8 5.23 12.31 -15.60
C HIS A 8 5.29 10.78 -15.61
N PRO A 9 4.18 10.08 -15.85
CA PRO A 9 4.20 8.64 -16.08
C PRO A 9 4.95 8.38 -17.38
N LYS A 10 6.05 7.62 -17.33
CA LYS A 10 6.67 7.07 -18.54
C LYS A 10 5.62 6.15 -19.18
N ILE A 11 5.14 6.51 -20.37
CA ILE A 11 4.22 5.69 -21.17
C ILE A 11 5.03 4.49 -21.68
N GLY A 12 5.19 3.53 -20.81
CA GLY A 12 5.91 2.29 -21.00
C GLY A 12 5.39 1.37 -19.92
N ALA A 13 5.09 0.12 -20.27
CA ALA A 13 4.40 -0.86 -19.45
C ALA A 13 5.22 -1.36 -18.23
N THR A 14 5.72 -0.43 -17.43
CA THR A 14 6.29 -0.64 -16.10
C THR A 14 5.39 0.09 -15.10
N VAL A 15 4.10 -0.24 -15.08
CA VAL A 15 3.30 -0.10 -13.86
C VAL A 15 4.00 -1.01 -12.85
N GLY A 16 4.89 -0.42 -12.05
CA GLY A 16 5.85 -1.18 -11.26
C GLY A 16 5.15 -2.15 -10.32
N ALA A 17 5.68 -3.37 -10.20
CA ALA A 17 5.21 -4.38 -9.24
C ALA A 17 5.11 -3.82 -7.81
N SER A 18 5.91 -2.80 -7.50
CA SER A 18 5.88 -2.06 -6.26
C SER A 18 4.53 -1.36 -6.00
N GLY A 19 3.86 -0.79 -7.00
CA GLY A 19 2.50 -0.24 -6.83
C GLY A 19 1.50 -1.30 -6.33
N GLY A 20 1.61 -2.53 -6.83
CA GLY A 20 0.82 -3.67 -6.36
C GLY A 20 1.13 -4.06 -4.91
N MET A 21 2.40 -4.01 -4.49
CA MET A 21 2.79 -4.25 -3.10
C MET A 21 2.20 -3.20 -2.15
N PHE A 22 2.20 -1.92 -2.52
CA PHE A 22 1.54 -0.88 -1.71
C PHE A 22 0.03 -1.10 -1.61
N GLY A 23 -0.61 -1.59 -2.68
CA GLY A 23 -2.01 -2.01 -2.63
C GLY A 23 -2.26 -3.15 -1.66
N LEU A 24 -1.41 -4.19 -1.66
CA LEU A 24 -1.51 -5.30 -0.72
C LEU A 24 -1.28 -4.86 0.73
N VAL A 25 -0.30 -3.99 0.99
CA VAL A 25 -0.05 -3.44 2.33
C VAL A 25 -1.24 -2.61 2.81
N GLY A 26 -1.81 -1.76 1.95
CA GLY A 26 -3.02 -0.99 2.27
C GLY A 26 -4.22 -1.88 2.58
N ALA A 27 -4.45 -2.91 1.77
CA ALA A 27 -5.51 -3.89 2.01
C ALA A 27 -5.29 -4.65 3.34
N ALA A 28 -4.05 -5.10 3.60
CA ALA A 28 -3.70 -5.83 4.82
C ALA A 28 -3.91 -4.99 6.08
N ILE A 29 -3.57 -3.70 6.05
CA ILE A 29 -3.83 -2.77 7.16
C ILE A 29 -5.34 -2.71 7.45
N ILE A 30 -6.17 -2.46 6.43
CA ILE A 30 -7.63 -2.40 6.62
C ILE A 30 -8.19 -3.71 7.17
N LEU A 31 -7.79 -4.85 6.61
CA LEU A 31 -8.26 -6.16 7.08
C LEU A 31 -7.80 -6.45 8.51
N SER A 32 -6.58 -6.06 8.90
CA SER A 32 -6.06 -6.25 10.26
C SER A 32 -6.82 -5.45 11.34
N TYR A 33 -7.49 -4.35 10.96
CA TYR A 33 -8.37 -3.61 11.88
C TYR A 33 -9.78 -4.19 11.95
N ARG A 34 -10.23 -4.90 10.92
CA ARG A 34 -11.56 -5.53 10.88
C ARG A 34 -11.59 -6.89 11.54
N ASP A 35 -10.47 -7.60 11.55
CA ASP A 35 -10.35 -8.88 12.22
C ASP A 35 -9.72 -8.69 13.62
N THR A 36 -10.58 -8.42 14.59
CA THR A 36 -10.18 -8.21 16.00
C THR A 36 -9.95 -9.51 16.75
N GLU A 37 -10.03 -10.69 16.12
CA GLU A 37 -9.93 -11.97 16.82
C GLU A 37 -8.49 -12.28 17.29
N PHE A 38 -7.49 -11.55 16.79
CA PHE A 38 -6.05 -11.76 17.08
C PHE A 38 -5.35 -10.52 17.66
N ILE A 39 -5.96 -9.80 18.61
CA ILE A 39 -5.48 -8.49 19.10
C ILE A 39 -4.00 -8.45 19.52
N GLY A 40 -3.43 -9.56 20.01
CA GLY A 40 -2.01 -9.68 20.38
C GLY A 40 -1.05 -9.73 19.17
N GLU A 41 -1.17 -10.75 18.32
CA GLU A 41 -0.34 -10.92 17.12
C GLU A 41 -0.61 -9.85 16.05
N ALA A 42 -1.88 -9.42 15.92
CA ALA A 42 -2.29 -8.39 14.99
C ALA A 42 -1.72 -7.01 15.34
N SER A 43 -1.42 -6.73 16.61
CA SER A 43 -0.80 -5.45 17.01
C SER A 43 0.63 -5.31 16.47
N ARG A 44 1.43 -6.38 16.59
CA ARG A 44 2.80 -6.41 16.07
C ARG A 44 2.78 -6.37 14.54
N LEU A 45 1.93 -7.18 13.90
CA LEU A 45 1.77 -7.18 12.45
C LEU A 45 1.37 -5.79 11.91
N ARG A 46 0.42 -5.10 12.55
CA ARG A 46 0.03 -3.73 12.20
C ARG A 46 1.20 -2.76 12.24
N SER A 47 2.00 -2.83 13.31
CA SER A 47 3.19 -1.98 13.46
C SER A 47 4.20 -2.22 12.32
N TRP A 48 4.42 -3.47 11.94
CA TRP A 48 5.27 -3.83 10.81
C TRP A 48 4.71 -3.35 9.46
N LEU A 49 3.40 -3.51 9.22
CA LEU A 49 2.75 -3.04 7.99
C LEU A 49 2.87 -1.51 7.84
N TRP A 50 2.66 -0.77 8.93
CA TRP A 50 2.85 0.68 8.95
C TRP A 50 4.30 1.08 8.73
N LEU A 51 5.25 0.36 9.32
CA LEU A 51 6.68 0.60 9.11
C LEU A 51 7.08 0.39 7.65
N VAL A 52 6.65 -0.72 7.04
CA VAL A 52 6.92 -1.01 5.62
C VAL A 52 6.30 0.04 4.71
N LEU A 53 5.07 0.46 5.00
CA LEU A 53 4.41 1.53 4.24
C LEU A 53 5.15 2.86 4.35
N PHE A 54 5.59 3.21 5.56
CA PHE A 54 6.35 4.43 5.81
C PHE A 54 7.70 4.42 5.09
N ILE A 55 8.47 3.34 5.23
CA ILE A 55 9.76 3.18 4.54
C ILE A 55 9.55 3.21 3.03
N GLY A 56 8.54 2.50 2.53
CA GLY A 56 8.20 2.50 1.11
C GLY A 56 7.91 3.90 0.59
N LEU A 57 7.10 4.69 1.31
CA LEU A 57 6.80 6.08 0.92
C LEU A 57 8.05 6.97 0.96
N VAL A 58 8.90 6.84 1.98
CA VAL A 58 10.17 7.58 2.09
C VAL A 58 11.10 7.24 0.92
N VAL A 59 11.25 5.96 0.59
CA VAL A 59 12.04 5.49 -0.56
C VAL A 59 11.45 6.01 -1.87
N SER A 60 10.14 6.20 -1.94
CA SER A 60 9.48 6.71 -3.15
C SER A 60 9.79 8.18 -3.45
N PHE A 61 10.40 8.93 -2.53
CA PHE A 61 10.93 10.27 -2.80
C PHE A 61 12.25 10.24 -3.60
N LEU A 62 12.85 9.07 -3.83
CA LEU A 62 13.99 8.96 -4.74
C LEU A 62 13.55 9.22 -6.19
N PRO A 63 14.34 9.99 -6.98
CA PRO A 63 13.95 10.51 -8.28
C PRO A 63 13.68 9.44 -9.37
N GLU A 64 14.00 8.19 -9.09
CA GLU A 64 13.78 7.06 -10.00
C GLU A 64 12.45 6.34 -9.78
N ILE A 65 11.68 6.72 -8.75
CA ILE A 65 10.49 6.00 -8.29
C ILE A 65 9.24 6.87 -8.44
N SER A 66 8.20 6.33 -9.07
CA SER A 66 6.93 7.04 -9.27
C SER A 66 6.08 7.04 -8.00
N MET A 67 6.04 8.17 -7.30
CA MET A 67 5.12 8.43 -6.18
C MET A 67 3.66 8.17 -6.55
N ALA A 68 3.26 8.56 -7.76
CA ALA A 68 1.88 8.38 -8.25
C ALA A 68 1.49 6.90 -8.33
N GLY A 69 2.41 6.02 -8.72
CA GLY A 69 2.18 4.57 -8.77
C GLY A 69 1.98 3.94 -7.39
N HIS A 70 2.74 4.39 -6.38
CA HIS A 70 2.61 3.89 -5.01
C HIS A 70 1.36 4.41 -4.30
N VAL A 71 1.06 5.70 -4.45
CA VAL A 71 -0.17 6.29 -3.89
C VAL A 71 -1.41 5.70 -4.57
N GLY A 72 -1.38 5.58 -5.90
CA GLY A 72 -2.47 4.95 -6.66
C GLY A 72 -2.67 3.49 -6.29
N GLY A 73 -1.59 2.73 -6.14
CA GLY A 73 -1.62 1.34 -5.68
C GLY A 73 -2.20 1.21 -4.27
N LEU A 74 -1.74 2.05 -3.33
CA LEU A 74 -2.22 2.07 -1.95
C LEU A 74 -3.73 2.32 -1.87
N ILE A 75 -4.21 3.36 -2.56
CA ILE A 75 -5.64 3.69 -2.62
C ILE A 75 -6.43 2.56 -3.29
N GLY A 76 -5.91 2.02 -4.39
CA GLY A 76 -6.51 0.93 -5.15
C GLY A 76 -6.63 -0.37 -4.37
N GLY A 77 -5.77 -0.63 -3.39
CA GLY A 77 -5.88 -1.79 -2.50
C GLY A 77 -6.71 -1.54 -1.24
N ALA A 78 -6.57 -0.36 -0.62
CA ALA A 78 -7.26 -0.02 0.62
C ALA A 78 -8.79 0.17 0.43
N LEU A 79 -9.22 0.79 -0.67
CA LEU A 79 -10.65 1.05 -0.93
C LEU A 79 -11.45 -0.26 -1.10
N PRO A 80 -11.06 -1.21 -1.98
CA PRO A 80 -11.77 -2.48 -2.09
C PRO A 80 -11.80 -3.27 -0.78
N ALA A 81 -10.68 -3.31 -0.04
CA ALA A 81 -10.62 -3.98 1.26
C ALA A 81 -11.58 -3.37 2.30
N SER A 82 -11.84 -2.07 2.22
CA SER A 82 -12.78 -1.35 3.09
C SER A 82 -14.25 -1.69 2.80
N VAL A 83 -14.58 -2.07 1.56
CA VAL A 83 -15.94 -2.46 1.17
C VAL A 83 -16.15 -3.97 1.28
N MET A 84 -15.08 -4.76 1.17
CA MET A 84 -15.13 -6.21 1.19
C MET A 84 -15.64 -6.75 2.54
N LYS A 85 -16.68 -7.59 2.51
CA LYS A 85 -17.15 -8.31 3.69
C LYS A 85 -16.23 -9.49 3.97
N LEU A 86 -15.64 -9.52 5.17
CA LEU A 86 -14.92 -10.68 5.67
C LEU A 86 -15.92 -11.83 5.87
N ARG A 87 -15.83 -12.86 5.02
CA ARG A 87 -16.57 -14.11 5.23
C ARG A 87 -15.82 -14.92 6.27
N LYS A 88 -16.33 -15.01 7.50
CA LYS A 88 -15.83 -15.98 8.48
C LYS A 88 -15.93 -17.37 7.84
N ARG A 89 -14.81 -18.07 7.70
CA ARG A 89 -14.84 -19.51 7.39
C ARG A 89 -15.34 -20.19 8.67
N ALA A 90 -16.59 -20.66 8.64
CA ALA A 90 -17.13 -21.58 9.63
C ALA A 90 -16.57 -22.98 9.39
#